data_AF-A0A8H3IBJ3-F1
#
_entry.id   AF-A0A8H3IBJ3-F1
#
_cell.length_a   1.000
_cell.length_b   1.000
_cell.length_c   1.000
_cell.angle_alpha   90.00
_cell.angle_beta   90.00
_cell.angle_gamma   90.00
#
_symmetry.space_group_name_H-M   'P 1'
#
loop_
_entity.id
_entity.type
_entity.pdbx_description
1 polymer ?
#
loop_
_entity_poly.entity_id
_entity_poly.type
_entity_poly.pdbx_seq_one_letter_code
_entity_poly.pdbx_strand_id
1 'polypeptide(L)'
;MSDREFGGNDDLSLPKATVQKIITEILATNDSESSITFARDARDLLIDCCVEFITLISSEANDIAEREAKKTIATEHIDKALKELGFPEYVREVLASAGEMKESLKVSFATYHGEKQIYFVREGGLWALT
;
A
#
# COMPACT_ATOMS: atom_id res chain seq x y z
N MET A 1 -2.38 11.85 27.08
CA MET A 1 -2.38 11.77 25.61
C MET A 1 -1.02 11.24 25.25
N SER A 2 -0.92 10.01 24.76
CA SER A 2 0.39 9.39 24.55
C SER A 2 0.99 9.93 23.26
N ASP A 3 2.12 10.61 23.41
CA ASP A 3 3.08 10.91 22.36
C ASP A 3 3.38 9.64 21.56
N ARG A 4 2.79 9.52 20.38
CA ARG A 4 3.08 8.45 19.44
C ARG A 4 4.25 8.92 18.60
N GLU A 5 5.43 8.91 19.20
CA GLU A 5 6.70 9.04 18.48
C GLU A 5 6.79 7.86 17.50
N PHE A 6 6.49 8.13 16.23
CA PHE A 6 6.68 7.18 15.14
C PHE A 6 8.19 7.08 14.92
N GLY A 7 8.81 6.10 15.58
CA GLY A 7 10.26 5.90 15.55
C GLY A 7 10.77 5.71 14.12
N GLY A 8 11.69 6.60 13.71
CA GLY A 8 12.65 6.40 12.63
C GLY A 8 12.10 6.00 11.26
N ASN A 9 11.80 7.01 10.42
CA ASN A 9 11.47 6.84 9.00
C ASN A 9 12.61 6.19 8.17
N ASP A 10 13.82 6.06 8.72
CA ASP A 10 15.00 5.49 8.06
C ASP A 10 14.89 3.98 7.74
N ASP A 11 14.03 3.21 8.43
CA ASP A 11 13.91 1.75 8.21
C ASP A 11 12.78 1.38 7.21
N LEU A 12 11.86 2.30 6.93
CA LEU A 12 10.68 2.07 6.08
C LEU A 12 10.81 2.76 4.72
N SER A 13 11.84 2.38 3.94
CA SER A 13 12.03 2.94 2.60
C SER A 13 11.54 1.98 1.51
N LEU A 14 10.82 2.51 0.52
CA LEU A 14 10.47 1.76 -0.68
C LEU A 14 11.75 1.37 -1.46
N PRO A 15 11.77 0.23 -2.17
CA PRO A 15 12.95 -0.17 -2.94
C PRO A 15 13.34 0.91 -3.96
N LYS A 16 14.46 1.60 -3.72
CA LYS A 16 14.90 2.74 -4.53
C LYS A 16 14.94 2.41 -6.02
N ALA A 17 15.42 1.22 -6.37
CA ALA A 17 15.50 0.76 -7.76
C ALA A 17 14.12 0.65 -8.44
N THR A 18 13.09 0.21 -7.71
CA THR A 18 11.73 0.07 -8.24
C THR A 18 11.10 1.43 -8.48
N VAL A 19 11.18 2.33 -7.48
CA VAL A 19 10.66 3.69 -7.60
C VAL A 19 11.38 4.44 -8.73
N GLN A 20 12.70 4.29 -8.81
CA GLN A 20 13.53 4.87 -9.87
C GLN A 20 13.09 4.43 -11.27
N LYS A 21 12.80 3.14 -11.44
CA LYS A 21 12.35 2.57 -12.70
C LYS A 21 11.00 3.16 -13.11
N ILE A 22 10.04 3.20 -12.18
CA ILE A 22 8.70 3.76 -12.42
C ILE A 22 8.77 5.24 -12.83
N ILE A 23 9.55 6.06 -12.12
CA ILE A 23 9.75 7.48 -12.47
C ILE A 23 10.29 7.60 -13.89
N THR A 24 11.30 6.80 -14.23
CA THR A 24 11.94 6.87 -15.55
C THR A 24 10.99 6.45 -16.67
N GLU A 25 10.16 5.43 -16.43
CA GLU A 25 9.13 4.98 -17.37
C GLU A 25 8.06 6.06 -17.58
N ILE A 26 7.57 6.70 -16.50
CA ILE A 26 6.60 7.80 -16.59
C ILE A 26 7.19 9.01 -17.33
N LEU A 27 8.44 9.36 -17.07
CA LEU A 27 9.09 10.48 -17.77
C LEU A 27 9.29 10.18 -19.27
N ALA A 28 9.65 8.94 -19.61
CA ALA A 28 9.86 8.52 -21.00
C ALA A 28 8.57 8.46 -21.83
N THR A 29 7.40 8.22 -21.21
CA THR A 29 6.12 8.18 -21.92
C THR A 29 5.52 9.56 -22.17
N ASN A 30 5.88 10.58 -21.39
CA ASN A 30 5.25 11.90 -21.47
C ASN A 30 6.01 12.91 -22.34
N ASP A 31 7.32 12.75 -22.55
CA ASP A 31 8.13 13.71 -23.31
C ASP A 31 9.11 12.96 -24.24
N SER A 32 8.64 12.58 -25.44
CA SER A 32 9.48 11.84 -26.40
C SER A 32 10.49 12.73 -27.13
N GLU A 33 10.52 14.04 -26.87
CA GLU A 33 11.30 15.01 -27.64
C GLU A 33 12.39 15.71 -26.82
N SER A 34 12.27 15.75 -25.48
CA SER A 34 13.30 16.28 -24.59
C SER A 34 13.76 15.23 -23.58
N SER A 35 15.08 14.99 -23.52
CA SER A 35 15.67 14.16 -22.47
C SER A 35 15.56 14.87 -21.11
N ILE A 36 14.39 14.78 -20.47
CA ILE A 36 14.14 15.36 -19.16
C ILE A 36 14.94 14.55 -18.13
N THR A 37 16.01 15.16 -17.60
CA THR A 37 16.81 14.56 -16.53
C THR A 37 16.20 14.91 -15.18
N PHE A 38 15.75 13.90 -14.44
CA PHE A 38 15.23 14.08 -13.09
C PHE A 38 16.38 13.97 -12.06
N ALA A 39 16.56 15.03 -11.26
CA ALA A 39 17.67 15.19 -10.32
C ALA A 39 17.68 14.10 -9.24
N ARG A 40 18.86 13.73 -8.75
CA ARG A 40 19.01 12.71 -7.69
C ARG A 40 18.25 13.08 -6.42
N ASP A 41 18.42 14.32 -5.95
CA ASP A 41 17.81 14.78 -4.70
C ASP A 41 16.28 14.81 -4.81
N ALA A 42 15.74 15.09 -6.00
CA ALA A 42 14.30 15.04 -6.27
C ALA A 42 13.76 13.59 -6.23
N ARG A 43 14.57 12.60 -6.58
CA ARG A 43 14.22 11.16 -6.50
C ARG A 43 14.17 10.70 -5.06
N ASP A 44 15.18 11.06 -4.27
CA ASP A 44 15.21 10.73 -2.84
C ASP A 44 14.03 11.39 -2.12
N LEU A 45 13.73 12.67 -2.40
CA LEU A 45 12.53 13.34 -1.85
C LEU A 45 11.22 12.66 -2.27
N LEU A 46 11.10 12.22 -3.53
CA LEU A 46 9.88 11.53 -3.99
C LEU A 46 9.68 10.22 -3.22
N ILE A 47 10.75 9.49 -2.92
CA ILE A 47 10.67 8.25 -2.13
C ILE A 47 10.12 8.54 -0.74
N ASP A 48 10.63 9.60 -0.09
CA ASP A 48 10.12 10.03 1.22
C ASP A 48 8.65 10.44 1.13
N CYS A 49 8.25 11.15 0.06
CA CYS A 49 6.85 11.49 -0.19
C CYS A 49 5.96 10.26 -0.40
N CYS A 50 6.46 9.19 -1.04
CA CYS A 50 5.69 7.97 -1.23
C CYS A 50 5.43 7.25 0.10
N VAL A 51 6.42 7.23 0.99
CA VAL A 51 6.26 6.67 2.34
C VAL A 51 5.25 7.48 3.15
N GLU A 52 5.38 8.81 3.11
CA GLU A 52 4.42 9.71 3.76
C GLU A 52 3.01 9.56 3.18
N PHE A 53 2.88 9.39 1.87
CA PHE A 53 1.59 9.15 1.23
C PHE A 53 0.92 7.88 1.75
N ILE A 54 1.67 6.78 1.89
CA ILE A 54 1.14 5.53 2.46
C ILE A 54 0.68 5.76 3.90
N THR A 55 1.47 6.47 4.71
CA THR A 55 1.15 6.80 6.10
C THR A 55 -0.09 7.67 6.20
N LEU A 56 -0.22 8.68 5.34
CA LEU A 56 -1.38 9.57 5.28
C LEU A 56 -2.66 8.80 4.96
N ILE A 57 -2.68 8.00 3.89
CA ILE A 57 -3.85 7.19 3.53
C ILE A 57 -4.19 6.22 4.66
N SER A 58 -3.18 5.60 5.27
CA SER A 58 -3.36 4.63 6.36
C SER A 58 -3.95 5.27 7.61
N SER A 59 -3.51 6.49 7.94
CA SER A 59 -4.03 7.25 9.07
C SER A 59 -5.49 7.64 8.84
N GLU A 60 -5.81 8.20 7.67
CA GLU A 60 -7.19 8.61 7.35
C GLU A 60 -8.14 7.40 7.30
N ALA A 61 -7.71 6.30 6.68
CA ALA A 61 -8.51 5.07 6.65
C ALA A 61 -8.70 4.44 8.04
N ASN A 62 -7.71 4.58 8.92
CA ASN A 62 -7.84 4.17 10.32
C ASN A 62 -8.87 5.03 11.06
N ASP A 63 -8.82 6.35 10.91
CA ASP A 63 -9.76 7.27 11.55
C ASP A 63 -11.20 7.03 11.09
N ILE A 64 -11.39 6.73 9.80
CA ILE A 64 -12.69 6.31 9.25
C ILE A 64 -13.15 4.99 9.86
N ALA A 65 -12.28 3.98 9.96
CA ALA A 65 -12.61 2.69 10.55
C ALA A 65 -13.01 2.82 12.03
N GLU A 66 -12.29 3.65 12.79
CA GLU A 66 -12.56 3.92 14.20
C GLU A 66 -13.90 4.65 14.38
N ARG A 67 -14.20 5.63 13.51
CA ARG A 67 -15.49 6.34 13.47
C ARG A 67 -16.67 5.40 13.19
N GLU A 68 -16.43 4.31 12.45
CA GLU A 68 -17.40 3.25 12.18
C GLU A 68 -17.41 2.13 13.24
N ALA A 69 -16.65 2.28 14.34
CA ALA A 69 -16.47 1.29 15.39
C ALA A 69 -15.95 -0.08 14.90
N LYS A 70 -15.19 -0.08 13.79
CA LYS A 70 -14.55 -1.28 13.22
C LYS A 70 -13.09 -1.36 13.69
N LYS A 71 -12.66 -2.55 14.12
CA LYS A 71 -11.27 -2.83 14.56
C LYS A 71 -10.33 -3.23 13.41
N THR A 72 -10.83 -3.26 12.19
CA THR A 72 -10.09 -3.73 11.01
C THR A 72 -10.34 -2.77 9.86
N ILE A 73 -9.26 -2.31 9.22
CA ILE A 73 -9.34 -1.47 8.04
C ILE A 73 -9.73 -2.36 6.85
N ALA A 74 -10.86 -2.04 6.22
CA ALA A 74 -11.36 -2.70 5.02
C ALA A 74 -11.12 -1.82 3.79
N THR A 75 -11.26 -2.40 2.59
CA THR A 75 -11.09 -1.69 1.32
C THR A 75 -12.06 -0.51 1.15
N GLU A 76 -13.25 -0.57 1.77
CA GLU A 76 -14.20 0.53 1.80
C GLU A 76 -13.68 1.76 2.58
N HIS A 77 -12.83 1.58 3.59
CA HIS A 77 -12.26 2.69 4.34
C HIS A 77 -11.17 3.39 3.51
N ILE A 78 -10.43 2.63 2.70
CA ILE A 78 -9.44 3.17 1.75
C ILE A 78 -10.14 3.97 0.65
N ASP A 79 -11.26 3.48 0.11
CA ASP A 79 -12.08 4.23 -0.87
C ASP A 79 -12.54 5.59 -0.31
N LYS A 80 -13.04 5.59 0.93
CA LYS A 80 -13.47 6.83 1.62
C LYS A 80 -12.29 7.76 1.91
N ALA A 81 -11.16 7.24 2.41
CA ALA A 81 -9.96 8.01 2.68
C ALA A 81 -9.45 8.72 1.42
N LEU A 82 -9.36 8.01 0.29
CA LEU A 82 -8.94 8.61 -0.98
C LEU A 82 -9.90 9.71 -1.45
N LYS A 83 -11.21 9.55 -1.24
CA LYS A 83 -12.20 10.60 -1.57
C LYS A 83 -12.10 11.81 -0.64
N GLU A 84 -11.95 11.60 0.66
CA GLU A 84 -11.84 12.68 1.66
C GLU A 84 -10.53 13.48 1.48
N LEU A 85 -9.44 12.82 1.09
CA LEU A 85 -8.15 13.45 0.80
C LEU A 85 -8.06 14.10 -0.60
N GLY A 86 -9.09 13.96 -1.43
CA GLY A 86 -9.15 14.62 -2.74
C GLY A 86 -8.51 13.84 -3.90
N PHE A 87 -8.37 12.52 -3.77
CA PHE A 87 -7.85 11.61 -4.81
C PHE A 87 -8.91 10.64 -5.37
N PRO A 88 -10.10 11.09 -5.81
CA PRO A 88 -11.17 10.20 -6.26
C PRO A 88 -10.80 9.40 -7.52
N GLU A 89 -9.88 9.91 -8.35
CA GLU A 89 -9.42 9.24 -9.57
C GLU A 89 -8.62 7.95 -9.29
N TYR A 90 -7.98 7.85 -8.13
CA TYR A 90 -7.18 6.67 -7.75
C TYR A 90 -8.03 5.50 -7.25
N VAL A 91 -9.26 5.77 -6.80
CA VAL A 91 -10.18 4.76 -6.28
C VAL A 91 -10.35 3.61 -7.26
N ARG A 92 -10.54 3.90 -8.55
CA ARG A 92 -10.82 2.87 -9.56
C ARG A 92 -9.68 1.87 -9.66
N GLU A 93 -8.46 2.37 -9.82
CA GLU A 93 -7.26 1.55 -9.98
C GLU A 93 -6.98 0.77 -8.69
N VAL A 94 -7.10 1.42 -7.53
CA VAL A 94 -6.90 0.77 -6.22
C VAL A 94 -7.90 -0.38 -5.99
N LEU A 95 -9.17 -0.19 -6.33
CA LEU A 95 -10.18 -1.25 -6.19
C LEU A 95 -9.98 -2.39 -7.20
N ALA A 96 -9.53 -2.08 -8.42
CA ALA A 96 -9.18 -3.10 -9.40
C ALA A 96 -8.03 -3.97 -8.90
N SER A 97 -6.93 -3.37 -8.44
CA SER A 97 -5.78 -4.09 -7.88
C SER A 97 -6.15 -4.89 -6.62
N ALA A 98 -7.02 -4.36 -5.76
CA ALA A 98 -7.53 -5.10 -4.60
C ALA A 98 -8.37 -6.33 -5.03
N GLY A 99 -9.13 -6.22 -6.11
CA GLY A 99 -9.87 -7.31 -6.73
C GLY A 99 -8.95 -8.41 -7.27
N GLU A 100 -7.92 -8.02 -8.02
CA GLU A 100 -6.91 -8.93 -8.57
C GLU A 100 -6.12 -9.65 -7.48
N MET A 101 -5.78 -8.96 -6.38
CA MET A 101 -5.11 -9.58 -5.24
C MET A 101 -6.03 -10.60 -4.54
N LYS A 102 -7.31 -10.28 -4.38
CA LYS A 102 -8.31 -11.21 -3.85
C LYS A 102 -8.47 -12.44 -4.73
N GLU A 103 -8.45 -12.27 -6.05
CA GLU A 103 -8.49 -13.37 -7.02
C GLU A 103 -7.21 -14.21 -6.98
N SER A 104 -6.04 -13.57 -6.96
CA SER A 104 -4.74 -14.24 -6.87
C SER A 104 -4.61 -15.06 -5.58
N LEU A 105 -5.12 -14.55 -4.46
CA LEU A 105 -5.17 -15.29 -3.19
C LEU A 105 -6.14 -16.48 -3.26
N LYS A 106 -7.28 -16.35 -3.95
CA LYS A 106 -8.20 -17.47 -4.20
C LYS A 106 -7.60 -18.52 -5.12
N VAL A 107 -6.90 -18.11 -6.18
CA VAL A 107 -6.20 -19.01 -7.10
C VAL A 107 -5.11 -19.76 -6.34
N SER A 108 -4.32 -19.05 -5.53
CA SER A 108 -3.32 -19.67 -4.64
C SER A 108 -3.96 -20.70 -3.70
N PHE A 109 -5.12 -20.39 -3.10
CA PHE A 109 -5.89 -21.32 -2.27
C PHE A 109 -6.47 -22.50 -3.06
N ALA A 110 -6.93 -22.28 -4.29
CA ALA A 110 -7.51 -23.30 -5.16
C ALA A 110 -6.43 -24.26 -5.70
N THR A 111 -5.23 -23.75 -6.00
CA THR A 111 -4.06 -24.56 -6.37
C THR A 111 -3.56 -25.38 -5.18
N TYR A 112 -3.68 -24.87 -3.95
CA TYR A 112 -3.38 -25.63 -2.72
C TYR A 112 -4.41 -26.72 -2.38
N HIS A 113 -5.59 -26.70 -2.99
CA HIS A 113 -6.62 -27.70 -2.76
C HIS A 113 -6.34 -29.07 -3.44
N GLY A 114 -5.13 -29.24 -3.99
CA GLY A 114 -4.60 -30.50 -4.47
C GLY A 114 -3.94 -31.36 -3.38
N GLU A 115 -3.18 -30.80 -2.43
CA GLU A 115 -2.52 -31.60 -1.39
C GLU A 115 -2.31 -30.80 -0.08
N LYS A 116 -3.00 -31.26 0.98
CA LYS A 116 -2.84 -30.98 2.42
C LYS A 116 -3.06 -29.52 2.92
N GLN A 117 -4.09 -29.38 3.74
CA GLN A 117 -4.52 -28.17 4.42
C GLN A 117 -3.55 -27.74 5.53
N ILE A 118 -3.17 -26.46 5.55
CA ILE A 118 -2.48 -25.79 6.66
C ILE A 118 -3.56 -25.05 7.46
N TYR A 119 -3.83 -25.48 8.70
CA TYR A 119 -4.85 -24.85 9.56
C TYR A 119 -4.18 -23.83 10.49
N PHE A 120 -4.60 -22.56 10.44
CA PHE A 120 -4.23 -21.58 11.46
C PHE A 120 -5.17 -21.70 12.67
N VAL A 121 -4.70 -22.32 13.75
CA VAL A 121 -5.39 -22.35 15.04
C VAL A 121 -4.77 -21.30 15.98
N ARG A 122 -5.63 -20.48 16.61
CA ARG A 122 -5.23 -19.44 17.55
C ARG A 122 -5.06 -20.04 18.96
N GLU A 123 -3.84 -20.41 19.31
CA GLU A 123 -3.44 -20.74 20.68
C GLU A 123 -2.51 -19.64 21.20
N GLY A 124 -2.88 -18.94 22.28
CA GLY A 124 -1.96 -18.12 23.07
C GLY A 124 -1.36 -16.85 22.42
N GLY A 125 -1.78 -16.43 21.23
CA GLY A 125 -1.36 -15.16 20.63
C GLY A 125 -0.12 -15.21 19.71
N LEU A 126 0.37 -16.40 19.37
CA LEU A 126 1.28 -16.57 18.23
C LEU A 126 0.61 -17.39 17.13
N TRP A 127 0.81 -16.98 15.88
CA TRP A 127 0.40 -17.75 14.71
C TRP A 127 1.49 -18.78 14.42
N ALA A 128 1.26 -20.04 14.78
CA ALA A 128 2.19 -21.13 14.45
C ALA A 128 1.76 -21.82 13.14
N LEU A 129 2.73 -22.01 12.23
CA LEU A 129 2.60 -22.88 11.06
C LEU A 129 2.82 -24.34 11.53
N THR A 130 1.85 -25.22 11.31
CA THR A 130 2.07 -26.68 11.29
C THR A 130 1.37 -27.29 10.09
#